data_AF-A0A4R4XED1-F1
#
_entry.id   AF-A0A4R4XED1-F1
#
_cell.length_a   1.000
_cell.length_b   1.000
_cell.length_c   1.000
_cell.angle_alpha   90.00
_cell.angle_beta   90.00
_cell.angle_gamma   90.00
#
_symmetry.space_group_name_H-M   'P 1'
#
loop_
_entity.id
_entity.type
_entity.pdbx_description
1 polymer ?
#
loop_
_entity_poly.entity_id
_entity_poly.type
_entity_poly.pdbx_seq_one_letter_code
_entity_poly.pdbx_strand_id
1 'polypeptide(L)'
;MVAWVDDYARRHDPTLFPRLAGLYRGLRPTTDMETWMREYPQRPLTERRASAGRAARAVELLRRRGTDATILRYATFISQVATMYSYNLNDQAELLKAVQYREQAMADNTVWWSRRTGRTLLSAHNGHVAYGNSRPQYPYRIQGDLIREQIGRGYVNVGFTFYRGAFNAFPPDGGPLRRVVVGPAAPGGNEHTLDKVRYRDFFFDTRTAPAVARGWLGHARPTRDIGAEYPDQHKPVVALGTFYDIIIHLHRIQAADLL
;
A
#
# COMPACT_ATOMS: atom_id res chain seq x y z
N MET A 1 -10.14 13.52 -8.20
CA MET A 1 -9.69 13.09 -9.54
C MET A 1 -10.78 13.22 -10.60
N VAL A 2 -12.00 12.68 -10.43
CA VAL A 2 -13.09 12.82 -11.44
C VAL A 2 -13.31 14.28 -11.84
N ALA A 3 -13.40 15.19 -10.86
CA ALA A 3 -13.58 16.62 -11.11
C ALA A 3 -12.46 17.25 -11.97
N TRP A 4 -11.21 16.81 -11.82
CA TRP A 4 -10.08 17.30 -12.61
C TRP A 4 -10.15 16.83 -14.07
N VAL A 5 -10.58 15.57 -14.27
CA VAL A 5 -10.78 15.01 -15.61
C VAL A 5 -11.94 15.69 -16.32
N ASP A 6 -13.05 15.89 -15.61
CA ASP A 6 -14.24 16.58 -16.13
C ASP A 6 -13.94 18.04 -16.47
N ASP A 7 -13.22 18.76 -15.59
CA ASP A 7 -12.86 20.15 -15.80
C ASP A 7 -11.90 20.33 -16.99
N TYR A 8 -10.91 19.44 -17.14
CA TYR A 8 -10.06 19.41 -18.33
C TYR A 8 -10.89 19.21 -19.60
N ALA A 9 -11.82 18.25 -19.61
CA ALA A 9 -12.65 18.00 -20.78
C ALA A 9 -13.51 19.22 -21.14
N ARG A 10 -14.11 19.90 -20.15
CA ARG A 10 -14.88 21.13 -20.42
C ARG A 10 -14.05 22.24 -21.05
N ARG A 11 -12.80 22.41 -20.60
CA ARG A 11 -11.91 23.47 -21.08
C ARG A 11 -11.28 23.17 -22.44
N HIS A 12 -10.98 21.91 -22.74
CA HIS A 12 -10.15 21.54 -23.90
C HIS A 12 -10.91 20.76 -24.98
N ASP A 13 -12.03 20.11 -24.67
CA ASP A 13 -12.82 19.33 -25.63
C ASP A 13 -14.31 19.25 -25.20
N PRO A 14 -15.13 20.22 -25.59
CA PRO A 14 -16.56 20.26 -25.22
C PRO A 14 -17.35 19.01 -25.65
N THR A 15 -16.89 18.27 -26.67
CA THR A 15 -17.55 17.03 -27.12
C THR A 15 -17.22 15.82 -26.24
N LEU A 16 -16.11 15.90 -25.50
CA LEU A 16 -15.62 14.85 -24.63
C LEU A 16 -16.34 14.84 -23.28
N PHE A 17 -16.67 16.02 -22.74
CA PHE A 17 -17.27 16.14 -21.41
C PHE A 17 -18.59 15.34 -21.25
N PRO A 18 -19.61 15.46 -22.14
CA PRO A 18 -20.85 14.69 -21.98
C PRO A 18 -20.63 13.17 -21.98
N ARG A 19 -19.66 12.69 -22.77
CA ARG A 19 -19.31 11.27 -22.83
C ARG A 19 -18.65 10.79 -21.54
N LEU A 20 -17.70 11.56 -21.00
CA LEU A 20 -17.05 11.25 -19.72
C LEU A 20 -18.02 11.32 -18.55
N ALA A 21 -18.89 12.32 -18.50
CA ALA A 21 -19.92 12.44 -17.47
C ALA A 21 -20.85 11.22 -17.45
N GLY A 22 -21.23 10.69 -18.62
CA GLY A 22 -21.98 9.43 -18.72
C GLY A 22 -21.20 8.22 -18.19
N LEU A 23 -19.93 8.11 -18.55
CA LEU A 23 -19.06 7.02 -18.10
C LEU A 23 -18.80 7.07 -16.59
N TYR A 24 -18.66 8.26 -16.00
CA TYR A 24 -18.40 8.45 -14.56
C TYR A 24 -19.64 8.53 -13.67
N ARG A 25 -20.85 8.45 -14.22
CA ARG A 25 -22.09 8.49 -13.44
C ARG A 25 -22.10 7.44 -12.31
N GLY A 26 -22.25 7.86 -11.06
CA GLY A 26 -22.28 6.96 -9.90
C GLY A 26 -20.92 6.32 -9.52
N LEU A 27 -19.82 6.66 -10.20
CA LEU A 27 -18.46 6.28 -9.80
C LEU A 27 -17.84 7.25 -8.78
N ARG A 28 -18.31 8.50 -8.75
CA ARG A 28 -17.87 9.49 -7.78
C ARG A 28 -18.51 9.18 -6.41
N PRO A 29 -17.71 9.02 -5.33
CA PRO A 29 -18.25 8.95 -3.98
C PRO A 29 -19.07 10.21 -3.67
N THR A 30 -20.27 10.03 -3.12
CA THR A 30 -21.16 11.10 -2.66
C THR A 30 -21.26 11.15 -1.14
N THR A 31 -20.57 10.25 -0.46
CA THR A 31 -20.48 10.11 1.00
C THR A 31 -19.04 10.31 1.45
N ASP A 32 -18.81 10.39 2.76
CA ASP A 32 -17.47 10.34 3.34
C ASP A 32 -16.78 8.99 3.06
N MET A 33 -15.46 8.94 3.28
CA MET A 33 -14.66 7.76 2.94
C MET A 33 -15.03 6.53 3.78
N GLU A 34 -15.35 6.71 5.07
CA GLU A 34 -15.70 5.59 5.96
C GLU A 34 -17.00 4.94 5.49
N THR A 35 -18.02 5.76 5.25
CA THR A 35 -19.30 5.32 4.70
C THR A 35 -19.13 4.65 3.34
N TRP A 36 -18.33 5.25 2.45
CA TRP A 36 -18.07 4.67 1.13
C TRP A 36 -17.35 3.32 1.21
N MET A 37 -16.33 3.18 2.06
CA MET A 37 -15.60 1.92 2.25
C MET A 37 -16.48 0.82 2.84
N ARG A 38 -17.44 1.17 3.69
CA ARG A 38 -18.40 0.21 4.26
C ARG A 38 -19.44 -0.24 3.24
N GLU A 39 -19.99 0.69 2.45
CA GLU A 39 -21.17 0.44 1.63
C GLU A 39 -20.86 0.03 0.18
N TYR A 40 -19.86 0.62 -0.45
CA TYR A 40 -19.56 0.35 -1.86
C TYR A 40 -19.22 -1.12 -2.12
N PRO A 41 -18.40 -1.80 -1.30
CA PRO A 41 -18.10 -3.22 -1.51
C PRO A 41 -19.31 -4.15 -1.41
N GLN A 42 -20.37 -3.71 -0.70
CA GLN A 42 -21.61 -4.48 -0.50
C GLN A 42 -22.56 -4.40 -1.69
N ARG A 43 -22.30 -3.50 -2.66
CA ARG A 43 -23.11 -3.43 -3.89
C ARG A 43 -23.02 -4.73 -4.70
N PRO A 44 -24.07 -5.07 -5.47
CA PRO A 44 -24.05 -6.24 -6.34
C PRO A 44 -22.79 -6.28 -7.22
N LEU A 45 -22.18 -7.47 -7.31
CA LEU A 45 -20.94 -7.66 -8.07
C LEU A 45 -21.08 -7.25 -9.54
N THR A 46 -22.25 -7.46 -10.13
CA THR A 46 -22.60 -7.04 -11.51
C THR A 46 -22.52 -5.53 -11.68
N GLU A 47 -23.02 -4.75 -10.73
CA GLU A 47 -22.94 -3.29 -10.74
C GLU A 47 -21.51 -2.78 -10.58
N ARG A 48 -20.73 -3.41 -9.69
CA ARG A 48 -19.32 -3.08 -9.49
C ARG A 48 -18.50 -3.36 -10.75
N ARG A 49 -18.72 -4.50 -11.42
CA ARG A 49 -18.12 -4.84 -12.71
C ARG A 49 -18.53 -3.89 -13.83
N ALA A 50 -19.80 -3.53 -13.92
CA ALA A 50 -20.28 -2.54 -14.91
C ALA A 50 -19.61 -1.17 -14.70
N SER A 51 -19.41 -0.77 -13.44
CA SER A 51 -18.72 0.46 -13.07
C SER A 51 -17.23 0.43 -13.45
N ALA A 52 -16.53 -0.68 -13.19
CA ALA A 52 -15.16 -0.90 -13.67
C ALA A 52 -15.05 -0.83 -15.20
N GLY A 53 -15.96 -1.47 -15.92
CA GLY A 53 -16.00 -1.43 -17.39
C GLY A 53 -16.27 -0.03 -17.96
N ARG A 54 -17.05 0.82 -17.26
CA ARG A 54 -17.20 2.23 -17.65
C ARG A 54 -15.95 3.04 -17.37
N ALA A 55 -15.29 2.85 -16.23
CA ALA A 55 -14.05 3.53 -15.91
C ALA A 55 -12.92 3.21 -16.91
N ALA A 56 -12.78 1.93 -17.29
CA ALA A 56 -11.83 1.52 -18.32
C ALA A 56 -12.11 2.16 -19.70
N ARG A 57 -13.39 2.24 -20.10
CA ARG A 57 -13.78 2.95 -21.33
C ARG A 57 -13.45 4.44 -21.30
N ALA A 58 -13.52 5.08 -20.13
CA ALA A 58 -13.12 6.48 -19.98
C ALA A 58 -11.61 6.67 -20.20
N VAL A 59 -10.79 5.78 -19.64
CA VAL A 59 -9.33 5.78 -19.88
C VAL A 59 -9.02 5.63 -21.36
N GLU A 60 -9.66 4.67 -22.04
CA GLU A 60 -9.42 4.43 -23.45
C GLU A 60 -9.88 5.61 -24.34
N LEU A 61 -11.02 6.23 -24.01
CA LEU A 61 -11.49 7.43 -24.69
C LEU A 61 -10.48 8.59 -24.57
N LEU A 62 -9.98 8.84 -23.35
CA LEU A 62 -8.97 9.86 -23.08
C LEU A 62 -7.64 9.59 -23.79
N ARG A 63 -7.23 8.32 -23.85
CA ARG A 63 -6.04 7.89 -24.59
C ARG A 63 -6.17 8.16 -26.08
N ARG A 64 -7.28 7.74 -26.71
CA ARG A 64 -7.53 7.97 -28.14
C ARG A 64 -7.59 9.44 -28.52
N ARG A 65 -8.02 10.30 -27.59
CA ARG A 65 -8.09 11.75 -27.77
C ARG A 65 -6.74 12.45 -27.55
N GLY A 66 -5.68 11.73 -27.19
CA GLY A 66 -4.35 12.33 -26.97
C GLY A 66 -4.34 13.32 -25.80
N THR A 67 -5.14 13.08 -24.76
CA THR A 67 -5.22 14.00 -23.61
C THR A 67 -3.93 14.07 -22.81
N ASP A 68 -3.77 15.15 -22.03
CA ASP A 68 -2.61 15.34 -21.15
C ASP A 68 -2.32 14.09 -20.29
N ALA A 69 -1.05 13.75 -20.16
CA ALA A 69 -0.60 12.54 -19.49
C ALA A 69 -1.05 12.48 -18.00
N THR A 70 -1.17 13.63 -17.34
CA THR A 70 -1.63 13.75 -15.95
C THR A 70 -3.11 13.45 -15.84
N ILE A 71 -3.91 13.96 -16.77
CA ILE A 71 -5.35 13.69 -16.85
C ILE A 71 -5.60 12.21 -17.14
N LEU A 72 -4.84 11.63 -18.09
CA LEU A 72 -4.90 10.21 -18.36
C LEU A 72 -4.51 9.37 -17.13
N ARG A 73 -3.52 9.81 -16.34
CA ARG A 73 -3.14 9.15 -15.08
C ARG A 73 -4.25 9.22 -14.03
N TYR A 74 -4.92 10.36 -13.87
CA TYR A 74 -6.07 10.47 -12.96
C TYR A 74 -7.23 9.56 -13.37
N ALA A 75 -7.53 9.49 -14.67
CA ALA A 75 -8.53 8.53 -15.18
C ALA A 75 -8.11 7.08 -14.94
N THR A 76 -6.82 6.77 -15.10
CA THR A 76 -6.26 5.44 -14.85
C THR A 76 -6.42 5.07 -13.39
N PHE A 77 -6.15 5.98 -12.45
CA PHE A 77 -6.38 5.74 -11.02
C PHE A 77 -7.84 5.43 -10.71
N ILE A 78 -8.78 6.21 -11.27
CA ILE A 78 -10.23 5.95 -11.09
C ILE A 78 -10.58 4.54 -11.59
N SER A 79 -10.02 4.14 -12.75
CA SER A 79 -10.21 2.80 -13.29
C SER A 79 -9.60 1.73 -12.38
N GLN A 80 -8.42 1.95 -11.82
CA GLN A 80 -7.77 1.00 -10.91
C GLN A 80 -8.61 0.77 -9.64
N VAL A 81 -9.15 1.83 -9.03
CA VAL A 81 -10.05 1.69 -7.88
C VAL A 81 -11.31 0.90 -8.27
N ALA A 82 -11.94 1.25 -9.39
CA ALA A 82 -13.14 0.55 -9.84
C ALA A 82 -12.87 -0.93 -10.14
N THR A 83 -11.73 -1.25 -10.75
CA THR A 83 -11.31 -2.63 -11.04
C THR A 83 -11.03 -3.43 -9.76
N MET A 84 -10.32 -2.85 -8.78
CA MET A 84 -10.05 -3.54 -7.50
C MET A 84 -11.35 -3.95 -6.80
N TYR A 85 -12.37 -3.09 -6.82
CA TYR A 85 -13.68 -3.42 -6.26
C TYR A 85 -14.59 -4.20 -7.22
N SER A 86 -14.12 -4.65 -8.38
CA SER A 86 -14.90 -5.51 -9.29
C SER A 86 -14.66 -7.01 -9.09
N TYR A 87 -13.71 -7.37 -8.24
CA TYR A 87 -13.47 -8.73 -7.76
C TYR A 87 -14.50 -9.13 -6.68
N ASN A 88 -14.72 -10.42 -6.51
CA ASN A 88 -15.53 -10.93 -5.40
C ASN A 88 -14.69 -10.98 -4.11
N LEU A 89 -14.82 -9.97 -3.23
CA LEU A 89 -14.00 -9.88 -2.02
C LEU A 89 -14.37 -10.92 -0.94
N ASN A 90 -15.51 -11.59 -1.08
CA ASN A 90 -15.94 -12.67 -0.20
C ASN A 90 -15.43 -14.05 -0.65
N ASP A 91 -14.85 -14.13 -1.84
CA ASP A 91 -14.17 -15.32 -2.34
C ASP A 91 -12.65 -15.16 -2.14
N GLN A 92 -12.00 -16.12 -1.48
CA GLN A 92 -10.60 -16.00 -1.09
C GLN A 92 -9.67 -15.89 -2.30
N ALA A 93 -9.94 -16.61 -3.39
CA ALA A 93 -9.08 -16.58 -4.58
C ALA A 93 -9.21 -15.24 -5.32
N GLU A 94 -10.42 -14.72 -5.46
CA GLU A 94 -10.67 -13.39 -6.04
C GLU A 94 -10.16 -12.26 -5.15
N LEU A 95 -10.22 -12.39 -3.83
CA LEU A 95 -9.60 -11.44 -2.89
C LEU A 95 -8.09 -11.37 -3.10
N LEU A 96 -7.40 -12.50 -3.23
CA LEU A 96 -5.96 -12.52 -3.50
C LEU A 96 -5.61 -11.85 -4.84
N LYS A 97 -6.44 -12.04 -5.88
CA LYS A 97 -6.29 -11.32 -7.16
C LYS A 97 -6.49 -9.81 -6.98
N ALA A 98 -7.49 -9.39 -6.20
CA ALA A 98 -7.73 -7.98 -5.90
C ALA A 98 -6.56 -7.34 -5.15
N VAL A 99 -5.97 -8.06 -4.18
CA VAL A 99 -4.77 -7.63 -3.44
C VAL A 99 -3.57 -7.52 -4.38
N GLN A 100 -3.31 -8.54 -5.21
CA GLN A 100 -2.21 -8.48 -6.18
C GLN A 100 -2.38 -7.32 -7.17
N TYR A 101 -3.61 -7.10 -7.65
CA TYR A 101 -3.93 -5.97 -8.52
C TYR A 101 -3.66 -4.63 -7.82
N ARG A 102 -4.03 -4.50 -6.54
CA ARG A 102 -3.77 -3.31 -5.73
C ARG A 102 -2.26 -3.04 -5.61
N GLU A 103 -1.47 -4.05 -5.24
CA GLU A 103 -0.01 -3.90 -5.11
C GLU A 103 0.64 -3.42 -6.42
N GLN A 104 0.21 -4.00 -7.55
CA GLN A 104 0.66 -3.57 -8.88
C GLN A 104 0.25 -2.13 -9.19
N ALA A 105 -1.01 -1.78 -8.98
CA ALA A 105 -1.52 -0.44 -9.23
C ALA A 105 -0.78 0.62 -8.38
N MET A 106 -0.49 0.31 -7.11
CA MET A 106 0.30 1.17 -6.22
C MET A 106 1.74 1.33 -6.73
N ALA A 107 2.39 0.25 -7.18
CA ALA A 107 3.73 0.30 -7.74
C ALA A 107 3.79 1.13 -9.03
N ASP A 108 2.90 0.86 -9.98
CA ASP A 108 2.83 1.55 -11.27
C ASP A 108 2.59 3.06 -11.10
N ASN A 109 1.71 3.43 -10.18
CA ASN A 109 1.44 4.84 -9.89
C ASN A 109 2.66 5.52 -9.25
N THR A 110 3.34 4.84 -8.34
CA THR A 110 4.56 5.37 -7.70
C THR A 110 5.67 5.60 -8.73
N VAL A 111 5.93 4.60 -9.58
CA VAL A 111 6.95 4.69 -10.63
C VAL A 111 6.58 5.76 -11.67
N TRP A 112 5.31 5.88 -12.04
CA TRP A 112 4.88 6.91 -12.99
C TRP A 112 5.12 8.32 -12.45
N TRP A 113 4.76 8.58 -11.19
CA TRP A 113 5.03 9.87 -10.56
C TRP A 113 6.53 10.12 -10.43
N SER A 114 7.31 9.15 -9.95
CA SER A 114 8.77 9.27 -9.83
C SER A 114 9.45 9.63 -11.16
N ARG A 115 9.04 9.01 -12.28
CA ARG A 115 9.55 9.35 -13.61
C ARG A 115 9.21 10.78 -14.05
N ARG A 116 8.13 11.37 -13.53
CA ARG A 116 7.64 12.68 -13.93
C ARG A 116 8.10 13.81 -13.00
N THR A 117 8.24 13.54 -11.71
CA THR A 117 8.59 14.54 -10.68
C THR A 117 10.02 14.40 -10.17
N GLY A 118 10.72 13.33 -10.53
CA GLY A 118 12.07 13.04 -10.07
C GLY A 118 12.06 12.31 -8.72
N ARG A 119 13.04 12.64 -7.86
CA ARG A 119 13.21 11.96 -6.57
C ARG A 119 11.93 12.04 -5.74
N THR A 120 11.43 10.86 -5.34
CA THR A 120 10.13 10.70 -4.70
C THR A 120 10.27 9.86 -3.44
N LEU A 121 9.63 10.29 -2.35
CA LEU A 121 9.52 9.53 -1.12
C LEU A 121 8.16 8.80 -1.09
N LEU A 122 8.19 7.47 -1.09
CA LEU A 122 7.01 6.65 -0.82
C LEU A 122 6.92 6.42 0.70
N SER A 123 5.91 7.01 1.34
CA SER A 123 5.58 6.75 2.74
C SER A 123 4.45 5.72 2.80
N ALA A 124 4.77 4.49 3.18
CA ALA A 124 3.82 3.40 3.31
C ALA A 124 4.26 2.40 4.40
N HIS A 125 3.36 1.51 4.78
CA HIS A 125 3.65 0.46 5.75
C HIS A 125 4.79 -0.46 5.28
N ASN A 126 5.53 -1.04 6.22
CA ASN A 126 6.62 -2.01 5.98
C ASN A 126 6.23 -3.11 4.98
N GLY A 127 5.05 -3.71 5.17
CA GLY A 127 4.49 -4.75 4.30
C GLY A 127 4.20 -4.31 2.84
N HIS A 128 4.26 -3.01 2.52
CA HIS A 128 4.20 -2.52 1.14
C HIS A 128 5.58 -2.18 0.59
N VAL A 129 6.49 -1.61 1.38
CA VAL A 129 7.79 -1.12 0.88
C VAL A 129 8.88 -2.21 0.82
N ALA A 130 8.69 -3.34 1.49
CA ALA A 130 9.67 -4.41 1.51
C ALA A 130 9.88 -5.07 0.12
N TYR A 131 10.89 -5.92 0.02
CA TYR A 131 11.10 -6.81 -1.15
C TYR A 131 10.41 -8.17 -1.04
N GLY A 132 9.85 -8.51 0.12
CA GLY A 132 9.21 -9.78 0.36
C GLY A 132 7.92 -9.65 1.18
N ASN A 133 7.01 -10.59 0.98
CA ASN A 133 5.78 -10.66 1.74
C ASN A 133 6.02 -11.33 3.10
N SER A 134 5.71 -10.62 4.19
CA SER A 134 5.84 -11.14 5.57
C SER A 134 4.77 -12.19 5.92
N ARG A 135 3.78 -12.40 5.03
CA ARG A 135 2.71 -13.40 5.09
C ARG A 135 2.88 -14.43 3.96
N PRO A 136 3.85 -15.36 4.04
CA PRO A 136 4.16 -16.31 2.97
C PRO A 136 2.98 -17.22 2.61
N GLN A 137 1.99 -17.38 3.49
CA GLN A 137 0.75 -18.13 3.21
C GLN A 137 -0.13 -17.45 2.15
N TYR A 138 0.09 -16.17 1.83
CA TYR A 138 -0.62 -15.45 0.79
C TYR A 138 0.34 -15.16 -0.38
N PRO A 139 0.21 -15.87 -1.52
CA PRO A 139 1.20 -15.83 -2.59
C PRO A 139 1.00 -14.62 -3.52
N TYR A 140 1.14 -13.41 -2.98
CA TYR A 140 1.17 -12.16 -3.75
C TYR A 140 2.48 -11.42 -3.55
N ARG A 141 2.89 -10.70 -4.60
CA ARG A 141 4.02 -9.77 -4.59
C ARG A 141 3.58 -8.43 -4.01
N ILE A 142 4.48 -7.79 -3.26
CA ILE A 142 4.22 -6.51 -2.61
C ILE A 142 4.74 -5.33 -3.44
N GLN A 143 4.22 -4.15 -3.17
CA GLN A 143 4.51 -2.92 -3.92
C GLN A 143 6.01 -2.68 -4.11
N GLY A 144 6.83 -2.84 -3.07
CA GLY A 144 8.27 -2.56 -3.10
C GLY A 144 9.03 -3.51 -4.03
N ASP A 145 8.68 -4.80 -4.02
CA ASP A 145 9.20 -5.79 -4.96
C ASP A 145 8.83 -5.43 -6.42
N LEU A 146 7.59 -5.01 -6.66
CA LEU A 146 7.13 -4.58 -7.98
C LEU A 146 7.79 -3.27 -8.45
N ILE A 147 8.05 -2.32 -7.55
CA ILE A 147 8.84 -1.11 -7.87
C ILE A 147 10.28 -1.51 -8.20
N ARG A 148 10.87 -2.42 -7.41
CA ARG A 148 12.24 -2.91 -7.63
C ARG A 148 12.39 -3.55 -9.01
N GLU A 149 11.40 -4.32 -9.45
CA GLU A 149 11.38 -4.87 -10.81
C GLU A 149 11.36 -3.77 -11.89
N GLN A 150 10.60 -2.70 -11.69
CA GLN A 150 10.41 -1.64 -12.70
C GLN A 150 11.58 -0.66 -12.83
N ILE A 151 12.28 -0.35 -11.73
CA ILE A 151 13.34 0.68 -11.70
C ILE A 151 14.65 0.22 -11.05
N GLY A 152 14.77 -1.07 -10.72
CA GLY A 152 16.00 -1.69 -10.23
C GLY A 152 16.59 -0.98 -9.03
N ARG A 153 17.91 -0.73 -9.07
CA ARG A 153 18.65 -0.06 -8.00
C ARG A 153 18.27 1.41 -7.79
N GLY A 154 17.41 1.98 -8.64
CA GLY A 154 16.79 3.28 -8.43
C GLY A 154 15.78 3.29 -7.28
N TYR A 155 15.32 2.11 -6.83
CA TYR A 155 14.51 1.96 -5.63
C TYR A 155 15.38 1.50 -4.44
N VAL A 156 15.25 2.23 -3.33
CA VAL A 156 15.82 1.90 -2.02
C VAL A 156 14.68 1.94 -1.01
N ASN A 157 14.51 0.87 -0.24
CA ASN A 157 13.47 0.82 0.80
C ASN A 157 14.07 0.97 2.21
N VAL A 158 13.25 1.47 3.12
CA VAL A 158 13.60 1.67 4.52
C VAL A 158 12.52 1.00 5.36
N GLY A 159 12.90 -0.01 6.15
CA GLY A 159 12.01 -0.69 7.09
C GLY A 159 12.13 -0.09 8.49
N PHE A 160 11.03 -0.09 9.24
CA PHE A 160 11.02 0.30 10.63
C PHE A 160 10.85 -0.91 11.56
N THR A 161 11.55 -0.90 12.69
CA THR A 161 11.37 -1.90 13.75
C THR A 161 11.26 -1.18 15.09
N PHE A 162 10.53 -1.76 16.05
CA PHE A 162 10.44 -1.16 17.38
C PHE A 162 10.34 -2.17 18.52
N TYR A 163 11.02 -1.89 19.63
CA TYR A 163 11.11 -2.86 20.73
C TYR A 163 9.92 -2.85 21.70
N ARG A 164 9.39 -1.67 22.06
CA ARG A 164 8.22 -1.53 22.96
C ARG A 164 7.49 -0.22 22.70
N GLY A 165 6.33 -0.03 23.31
CA GLY A 165 5.66 1.27 23.29
C GLY A 165 4.17 1.19 23.06
N ALA A 166 3.63 2.22 22.42
CA ALA A 166 2.20 2.31 22.11
C ALA A 166 1.96 2.70 20.66
N PHE A 167 0.82 2.30 20.12
CA PHE A 167 0.32 2.66 18.78
C PHE A 167 -1.21 2.65 18.79
N ASN A 168 -1.85 3.12 17.71
CA ASN A 168 -3.29 3.05 17.54
C ASN A 168 -3.65 1.90 16.60
N ALA A 169 -4.62 1.08 16.97
CA ALA A 169 -5.09 -0.02 16.14
C ALA A 169 -6.59 -0.31 16.39
N PHE A 170 -7.24 -0.88 15.38
CA PHE A 170 -8.61 -1.37 15.49
C PHE A 170 -8.63 -2.71 16.25
N PRO A 171 -9.66 -2.98 17.06
CA PRO A 171 -9.92 -4.31 17.59
C PRO A 171 -10.25 -5.29 16.45
N PRO A 172 -9.78 -6.55 16.48
CA PRO A 172 -10.08 -7.54 15.43
C PRO A 172 -11.58 -7.90 15.31
N ASP A 173 -12.33 -7.72 16.40
CA ASP A 173 -13.78 -7.92 16.49
C ASP A 173 -14.60 -6.69 16.05
N GLY A 174 -13.93 -5.65 15.56
CA GLY A 174 -14.53 -4.38 15.18
C GLY A 174 -14.65 -3.40 16.34
N GLY A 175 -15.01 -2.16 16.02
CA GLY A 175 -15.11 -1.06 16.97
C GLY A 175 -14.13 0.07 16.69
N PRO A 176 -14.11 1.12 17.54
CA PRO A 176 -13.31 2.31 17.28
C PRO A 176 -11.81 2.05 17.42
N LEU A 177 -11.02 2.83 16.68
CA LEU A 177 -9.57 2.88 16.82
C LEU A 177 -9.20 3.20 18.28
N ARG A 178 -8.28 2.42 18.86
CA ARG A 178 -7.86 2.60 20.25
C ARG A 178 -6.36 2.56 20.43
N ARG A 179 -5.88 3.21 21.48
CA ARG A 179 -4.49 3.13 21.92
C ARG A 179 -4.21 1.73 22.46
N VAL A 180 -3.20 1.08 21.89
CA VAL A 180 -2.66 -0.20 22.32
C VAL A 180 -1.27 0.01 22.91
N VAL A 181 -0.97 -0.64 24.02
CA VAL A 181 0.36 -0.66 24.64
C VAL A 181 0.92 -2.07 24.55
N VAL A 182 2.15 -2.19 24.07
CA VAL A 182 2.88 -3.46 24.01
C VAL A 182 4.16 -3.37 24.83
N GLY A 183 4.45 -4.45 25.56
CA GLY A 183 5.69 -4.60 26.30
C GLY A 183 6.91 -4.77 25.39
N PRO A 184 8.06 -5.14 25.97
CA PRO A 184 9.24 -5.59 25.25
C PRO A 184 8.96 -6.63 24.16
N ALA A 185 9.73 -6.61 23.07
CA ALA A 185 9.67 -7.66 22.06
C ALA A 185 10.18 -8.99 22.63
N ALA A 186 9.50 -10.08 22.27
CA ALA A 186 9.77 -11.40 22.78
C ALA A 186 11.18 -11.90 22.38
N PRO A 187 11.86 -12.67 23.24
CA PRO A 187 13.12 -13.33 22.90
C PRO A 187 13.03 -14.11 21.58
N GLY A 188 14.12 -14.11 20.81
CA GLY A 188 14.21 -14.80 19.52
C GLY A 188 13.70 -14.01 18.31
N GLY A 189 13.02 -12.87 18.52
CA GLY A 189 12.61 -11.96 17.46
C GLY A 189 13.72 -11.03 16.97
N ASN A 190 13.49 -10.37 15.83
CA ASN A 190 14.40 -9.38 15.27
C ASN A 190 14.58 -8.19 16.23
N GLU A 191 13.48 -7.61 16.71
CA GLU A 191 13.48 -6.44 17.59
C GLU A 191 14.20 -6.72 18.90
N HIS A 192 14.03 -7.91 19.47
CA HIS A 192 14.72 -8.29 20.71
C HIS A 192 16.24 -8.32 20.56
N THR A 193 16.75 -8.69 19.39
CA THR A 193 18.20 -8.69 19.14
C THR A 193 18.70 -7.27 18.85
N LEU A 194 17.95 -6.50 18.06
CA LEU A 194 18.29 -5.11 17.74
C LEU A 194 18.33 -4.23 18.99
N ASP A 195 17.47 -4.48 19.98
CA ASP A 195 17.42 -3.70 21.23
C ASP A 195 18.60 -3.97 22.18
N LYS A 196 19.44 -4.98 21.89
CA LYS A 196 20.68 -5.24 22.64
C LYS A 196 21.86 -4.41 22.13
N VAL A 197 21.71 -3.75 20.98
CA VAL A 197 22.72 -2.84 20.46
C VAL A 197 22.86 -1.67 21.42
N ARG A 198 24.08 -1.17 21.62
CA ARG A 198 24.38 -0.08 22.57
C ARG A 198 23.62 1.24 22.33
N TYR A 199 22.97 1.38 21.18
CA TYR A 199 22.26 2.58 20.76
C TYR A 199 20.77 2.40 20.96
N ARG A 200 20.13 3.43 21.53
CA ARG A 200 18.69 3.40 21.78
C ARG A 200 17.87 3.43 20.49
N ASP A 201 18.11 4.45 19.66
CA ASP A 201 17.44 4.62 18.38
C ASP A 201 18.55 4.72 17.32
N PHE A 202 18.50 3.90 16.27
CA PHE A 202 19.57 3.82 15.29
C PHE A 202 19.06 3.35 13.93
N PHE A 203 19.87 3.57 12.90
CA PHE A 203 19.64 2.98 11.58
C PHE A 203 20.91 2.29 11.09
N PHE A 204 20.75 1.32 10.21
CA PHE A 204 21.87 0.65 9.55
C PHE A 204 21.50 0.21 8.14
N ASP A 205 22.51 0.18 7.27
CA ASP A 205 22.39 -0.31 5.91
C ASP A 205 22.67 -1.82 5.89
N THR A 206 21.67 -2.62 5.55
CA THR A 206 21.77 -4.08 5.54
C THR A 206 22.70 -4.58 4.44
N ARG A 207 22.83 -3.81 3.35
CA ARG A 207 23.61 -4.15 2.15
C ARG A 207 25.11 -4.09 2.41
N THR A 208 25.52 -3.27 3.38
CA THR A 208 26.93 -3.05 3.75
C THR A 208 27.30 -3.67 5.09
N ALA A 209 26.37 -4.37 5.74
CA ALA A 209 26.61 -5.00 7.03
C ALA A 209 27.83 -5.95 6.99
N PRO A 210 28.63 -6.05 8.07
CA PRO A 210 29.73 -7.02 8.16
C PRO A 210 29.25 -8.48 8.05
N ALA A 211 30.14 -9.42 7.69
CA ALA A 211 29.78 -10.81 7.39
C ALA A 211 28.95 -11.49 8.50
N VAL A 212 29.34 -11.32 9.77
CA VAL A 212 28.61 -11.87 10.93
C VAL A 212 27.18 -11.31 10.99
N ALA A 213 27.05 -9.99 10.83
CA ALA A 213 25.74 -9.34 10.84
C ALA A 213 24.89 -9.75 9.62
N ARG A 214 25.48 -9.87 8.42
CA ARG A 214 24.76 -10.36 7.23
C ARG A 214 24.23 -11.77 7.41
N GLY A 215 25.01 -12.68 7.99
CA GLY A 215 24.55 -14.04 8.29
C GLY A 215 23.34 -14.05 9.23
N TRP A 216 23.33 -13.18 10.23
CA TRP A 216 22.17 -12.98 11.10
C TRP A 216 20.99 -12.36 10.33
N LEU A 217 21.20 -11.27 9.60
CA LEU A 217 20.17 -10.52 8.87
C LEU A 217 19.48 -11.35 7.76
N GLY A 218 20.16 -12.34 7.19
CA GLY A 218 19.61 -13.23 6.16
C GLY A 218 18.66 -14.30 6.69
N HIS A 219 18.54 -14.47 8.01
CA HIS A 219 17.64 -15.46 8.61
C HIS A 219 16.29 -14.86 8.98
N ALA A 220 15.21 -15.53 8.59
CA ALA A 220 13.86 -15.12 8.95
C ALA A 220 13.58 -15.34 10.44
N ARG A 221 13.05 -14.32 11.12
CA ARG A 221 12.70 -14.37 12.55
C ARG A 221 11.36 -13.69 12.82
N PRO A 222 10.66 -14.05 13.92
CA PRO A 222 9.51 -13.30 14.39
C PRO A 222 9.82 -11.80 14.43
N THR A 223 8.91 -11.01 13.86
CA THR A 223 9.06 -9.56 13.69
C THR A 223 7.76 -8.88 14.09
N ARG A 224 7.81 -7.63 14.53
CA ARG A 224 6.63 -6.80 14.67
C ARG A 224 6.30 -6.14 13.34
N ASP A 225 5.33 -6.70 12.63
CA ASP A 225 4.77 -6.13 11.41
C ASP A 225 3.25 -5.97 11.62
N ILE A 226 2.88 -4.83 12.23
CA ILE A 226 1.53 -4.60 12.76
C ILE A 226 0.74 -3.76 11.76
N GLY A 227 -0.31 -4.35 11.19
CA GLY A 227 -1.24 -3.67 10.30
C GLY A 227 -2.23 -2.75 11.05
N ALA A 228 -3.43 -2.60 10.49
CA ALA A 228 -4.47 -1.73 11.05
C ALA A 228 -5.11 -2.29 12.33
N GLU A 229 -5.06 -3.61 12.53
CA GLU A 229 -5.75 -4.33 13.62
C GLU A 229 -4.74 -4.90 14.62
N TYR A 230 -5.14 -4.97 15.90
CA TYR A 230 -4.34 -5.62 16.94
C TYR A 230 -5.18 -6.24 18.08
N PRO A 231 -4.88 -7.47 18.54
CA PRO A 231 -3.77 -8.33 18.09
C PRO A 231 -4.02 -8.89 16.69
N ASP A 232 -2.99 -8.85 15.85
CA ASP A 232 -3.01 -9.53 14.56
C ASP A 232 -2.81 -11.03 14.79
N GLN A 233 -3.63 -11.86 14.13
CA GLN A 233 -3.50 -13.32 14.21
C GLN A 233 -2.27 -13.83 13.44
N HIS A 234 -1.75 -13.02 12.51
CA HIS A 234 -0.56 -13.35 11.75
C HIS A 234 0.71 -13.27 12.60
N LYS A 235 1.61 -14.21 12.36
CA LYS A 235 2.92 -14.28 13.01
C LYS A 235 4.01 -14.04 11.96
N PRO A 236 4.32 -12.78 11.63
CA PRO A 236 5.24 -12.47 10.55
C PRO A 236 6.66 -12.90 10.89
N VAL A 237 7.30 -13.51 9.90
CA VAL A 237 8.71 -13.87 9.94
C VAL A 237 9.43 -13.14 8.82
N VAL A 238 10.48 -12.41 9.18
CA VAL A 238 11.18 -11.51 8.25
C VAL A 238 12.68 -11.74 8.36
N ALA A 239 13.33 -11.92 7.21
CA ALA A 239 14.78 -11.84 7.07
C ALA A 239 15.13 -10.39 6.70
N LEU A 240 15.53 -9.59 7.69
CA LEU A 240 15.68 -8.14 7.51
C LEU A 240 16.61 -7.77 6.34
N GLY A 241 17.69 -8.52 6.15
CA GLY A 241 18.67 -8.26 5.09
C GLY A 241 18.22 -8.62 3.68
N THR A 242 17.13 -9.39 3.53
CA THR A 242 16.55 -9.70 2.21
C THR A 242 15.30 -8.87 1.94
N PHE A 243 14.63 -8.36 2.98
CA PHE A 243 13.42 -7.56 2.85
C PHE A 243 13.71 -6.06 2.69
N TYR A 244 14.78 -5.56 3.32
CA TYR A 244 15.05 -4.13 3.39
C TYR A 244 16.51 -3.79 3.10
N ASP A 245 16.75 -2.68 2.42
CA ASP A 245 18.08 -2.10 2.21
C ASP A 245 18.57 -1.35 3.46
N ILE A 246 17.67 -0.65 4.15
CA ILE A 246 17.96 0.11 5.37
C ILE A 246 16.92 -0.26 6.43
N ILE A 247 17.36 -0.41 7.67
CA ILE A 247 16.49 -0.55 8.83
C ILE A 247 16.67 0.64 9.76
N ILE A 248 15.56 1.19 10.22
CA ILE A 248 15.50 2.11 11.36
C ILE A 248 14.92 1.32 12.54
N HIS A 249 15.67 1.26 13.64
CA HIS A 249 15.24 0.65 14.89
C HIS A 249 14.94 1.73 15.93
N LEU A 250 13.78 1.62 16.56
CA LEU A 250 13.33 2.49 17.63
C LEU A 250 13.14 1.67 18.91
N HIS A 251 13.85 2.02 19.97
CA HIS A 251 13.66 1.35 21.26
C HIS A 251 12.21 1.50 21.77
N ARG A 252 11.63 2.68 21.58
CA ARG A 252 10.28 2.99 22.05
C ARG A 252 9.51 3.85 21.05
N ILE A 253 8.29 3.43 20.74
CA ILE A 253 7.30 4.26 20.01
C ILE A 253 6.19 4.77 20.93
N GLN A 254 5.52 5.83 20.49
CA GLN A 254 4.33 6.39 21.11
C GLN A 254 3.17 6.34 20.10
N ALA A 255 1.94 6.30 20.62
CA ALA A 255 0.77 6.37 19.77
C ALA A 255 0.71 7.74 19.10
N ALA A 256 0.34 7.77 17.82
CA ALA A 256 0.14 9.02 17.12
C ALA A 256 -1.05 9.78 17.71
N ASP A 257 -0.95 11.11 17.73
CA ASP A 257 -2.09 11.97 18.06
C ASP A 257 -3.10 11.94 16.91
N LEU A 258 -4.35 11.63 17.22
CA LEU A 258 -5.44 11.61 16.25
C LEU A 258 -5.98 13.05 16.10
N LEU A 259 -6.13 13.50 14.85
CA LEU A 259 -6.67 14.81 14.49
C LEU A 259 -8.18 14.76 14.29
#